data_AF-A0A371JW13-F1
#
_entry.id   AF-A0A371JW13-F1
#
_cell.length_a   1.000
_cell.length_b   1.000
_cell.length_c   1.000
_cell.angle_alpha   90.00
_cell.angle_beta   90.00
_cell.angle_gamma   90.00
#
_symmetry.space_group_name_H-M   'P 1'
#
loop_
_entity.id
_entity.type
_entity.pdbx_description
1 polymer ?
#
loop_
_entity_poly.entity_id
_entity_poly.type
_entity_poly.pdbx_seq_one_letter_code
_entity_poly.pdbx_strand_id
1 'polypeptide(L)'
;MKNRFRIAHIWLLTLLIATISCNNDDNSDGTTDEIVIEVQDFTLTIDENPSNGESLGSIEATGSNSLSFSITEQTPSGALTINEDTGDLTIADASLFDFETNPMITATVAVVGATETASITINLNNLDELGVQDLIVDIDENPTNGDLIGTVQVNGNGASSFNIDSQTPTGALAIDQSSGELTVADASVFDFETNPIITATVSVIDGIDTATVTVNLNDVVEITLDDLTVSIDENPTDGQVVGTMQANGSGTFSFSITSQTPQGSLAIDSSTGELTVVDPNLFDFETNPVITATILVDDGVETATASATVNLNDVDEVTAQNTNMDIDENPSNGAIVGTLQATGSNLTYTITFQNPAGAFNIDQSTGELSVADETLFDFETNPNMLATISVDNGIQTVSANAIVALNDVNELGEYKYGGVIFWIDPTSNNSEGLVCDVVDQSTGGTWGCTTVDITGAQGIAIGSGEANTAAILASGCTVSSSAAEMVASLDYNGFDDWFLPSRDELNEMFLNVGIINATAIANGGTNLNSAYWSSSQSSATEAWEVLYVDGVGIYEFALGKGSWLNVRAVRSFTDF
;
A
#
# COMPACT_ATOMS: atom_id res chain seq x y z
N MET A 1 24.48 60.27 -31.23
CA MET A 1 25.36 61.45 -31.26
C MET A 1 25.64 61.82 -32.70
N LYS A 2 25.45 63.11 -33.03
CA LYS A 2 25.90 63.88 -34.22
C LYS A 2 26.81 63.16 -35.24
N ASN A 3 26.50 63.27 -36.53
CA ASN A 3 27.16 64.26 -37.38
C ASN A 3 26.54 64.39 -38.79
N ARG A 4 26.48 65.64 -39.23
CA ARG A 4 26.09 66.13 -40.56
C ARG A 4 27.23 65.90 -41.57
N PHE A 5 26.90 65.76 -42.86
CA PHE A 5 27.66 66.39 -43.94
C PHE A 5 26.74 66.70 -45.15
N ARG A 6 26.86 67.93 -45.66
CA ARG A 6 26.36 68.43 -46.95
C ARG A 6 27.55 68.53 -47.92
N ILE A 7 27.26 68.61 -49.24
CA ILE A 7 27.95 69.30 -50.38
C ILE A 7 27.75 68.40 -51.63
N ALA A 8 26.90 68.73 -52.61
CA ALA A 8 27.01 69.69 -53.74
C ALA A 8 27.78 69.17 -54.98
N HIS A 9 27.44 69.74 -56.16
CA HIS A 9 28.07 69.79 -57.53
C HIS A 9 27.03 69.41 -58.61
N ILE A 10 26.37 70.32 -59.36
CA ILE A 10 26.80 71.24 -60.45
C ILE A 10 27.19 70.54 -61.76
N TRP A 11 26.44 70.82 -62.86
CA TRP A 11 26.86 71.03 -64.28
C TRP A 11 25.69 71.74 -65.03
N LEU A 12 25.73 73.04 -65.39
CA LEU A 12 26.31 73.74 -66.57
C LEU A 12 25.63 73.38 -67.93
N LEU A 13 24.65 74.16 -68.42
CA LEU A 13 24.72 75.31 -69.38
C LEU A 13 24.70 74.93 -70.88
N THR A 14 23.73 75.46 -71.63
CA THR A 14 23.99 76.17 -72.90
C THR A 14 22.81 77.07 -73.28
N LEU A 15 23.16 78.31 -73.63
CA LEU A 15 22.31 79.44 -74.02
C LEU A 15 22.56 79.69 -75.52
N LEU A 16 21.53 79.91 -76.33
CA LEU A 16 21.67 80.55 -77.63
C LEU A 16 20.54 81.55 -77.87
N ILE A 17 20.85 82.83 -77.64
CA ILE A 17 20.06 84.00 -78.04
C ILE A 17 20.67 84.51 -79.34
N ALA A 18 19.86 84.73 -80.36
CA ALA A 18 20.23 85.51 -81.54
C ALA A 18 19.19 86.61 -81.79
N THR A 19 19.64 87.86 -81.71
CA THR A 19 18.91 89.08 -82.10
C THR A 19 19.66 89.78 -83.22
N ILE A 20 18.99 90.09 -84.34
CA ILE A 20 19.34 91.12 -85.35
C ILE A 20 17.98 91.65 -85.87
N SER A 21 17.49 92.84 -85.49
CA SER A 21 17.80 94.23 -85.93
C SER A 21 16.88 94.75 -87.05
N CYS A 22 16.37 95.98 -86.84
CA CYS A 22 15.30 96.72 -87.52
C CYS A 22 15.56 97.12 -88.99
N ASN A 23 14.50 97.39 -89.79
CA ASN A 23 14.04 98.77 -90.05
C ASN A 23 12.69 98.84 -90.81
N ASN A 24 11.99 99.97 -90.59
CA ASN A 24 10.65 100.40 -91.02
C ASN A 24 10.28 100.18 -92.51
N ASP A 25 8.98 99.97 -92.79
CA ASP A 25 8.13 101.03 -93.36
C ASP A 25 6.66 100.57 -93.53
N ASP A 26 5.77 101.45 -93.08
CA ASP A 26 4.44 101.80 -93.56
C ASP A 26 3.44 100.77 -94.14
N ASN A 27 2.23 100.95 -93.59
CA ASN A 27 0.92 100.90 -94.24
C ASN A 27 0.14 99.58 -94.26
N SER A 28 -0.86 99.56 -93.37
CA SER A 28 -2.27 99.22 -93.65
C SER A 28 -2.56 98.02 -94.57
N ASP A 29 -3.04 96.92 -94.00
CA ASP A 29 -4.39 96.43 -94.29
C ASP A 29 -4.81 95.41 -93.23
N GLY A 30 -6.11 95.35 -92.93
CA GLY A 30 -6.66 94.53 -91.85
C GLY A 30 -6.72 93.03 -92.20
N THR A 31 -6.15 92.22 -91.30
CA THR A 31 -6.48 90.79 -91.15
C THR A 31 -6.46 90.43 -89.67
N THR A 32 -7.47 89.72 -89.19
CA THR A 32 -7.60 89.19 -87.83
C THR A 32 -6.44 88.27 -87.47
N ASP A 33 -5.70 88.57 -86.39
CA ASP A 33 -4.70 87.66 -85.81
C ASP A 33 -5.38 86.36 -85.35
N GLU A 34 -4.93 85.24 -85.90
CA GLU A 34 -5.29 83.90 -85.44
C GLU A 34 -4.45 83.58 -84.20
N ILE A 35 -5.10 83.27 -83.07
CA ILE A 35 -4.43 82.93 -81.81
C ILE A 35 -3.95 81.48 -81.91
N VAL A 36 -2.64 81.26 -81.88
CA VAL A 36 -2.03 79.91 -81.89
C VAL A 36 -1.68 79.51 -80.45
N ILE A 37 -2.17 78.36 -79.99
CA ILE A 37 -1.78 77.73 -78.71
C ILE A 37 -0.80 76.60 -79.03
N GLU A 38 0.41 76.67 -78.48
CA GLU A 38 1.43 75.62 -78.58
C GLU A 38 1.49 74.83 -77.26
N VAL A 39 1.48 73.49 -77.36
CA VAL A 39 1.52 72.56 -76.21
C VAL A 39 2.76 71.67 -76.37
N GLN A 40 3.53 71.47 -75.30
CA GLN A 40 4.77 70.66 -75.34
C GLN A 40 4.55 69.22 -74.84
N ASP A 41 5.27 68.28 -75.48
CA ASP A 41 5.36 66.89 -75.00
C ASP A 41 6.03 66.81 -73.62
N PHE A 42 5.63 65.82 -72.82
CA PHE A 42 6.14 65.60 -71.46
C PHE A 42 6.74 64.20 -71.33
N THR A 43 8.01 64.10 -70.92
CA THR A 43 8.68 62.82 -70.69
C THR A 43 9.35 62.78 -69.33
N LEU A 44 9.13 61.69 -68.59
CA LEU A 44 9.69 61.47 -67.25
C LEU A 44 10.14 60.01 -67.08
N THR A 45 11.02 59.76 -66.12
CA THR A 45 11.37 58.42 -65.64
C THR A 45 11.23 58.39 -64.13
N ILE A 46 10.50 57.41 -63.61
CA ILE A 46 10.29 57.19 -62.16
C ILE A 46 10.50 55.71 -61.84
N ASP A 47 10.67 55.39 -60.55
CA ASP A 47 10.63 54.00 -60.10
C ASP A 47 9.18 53.48 -60.11
N GLU A 48 9.01 52.18 -60.33
CA GLU A 48 7.70 51.52 -60.19
C GLU A 48 7.20 51.52 -58.73
N ASN A 49 5.93 51.16 -58.53
CA ASN A 49 5.23 51.25 -57.24
C ASN A 49 5.21 52.66 -56.57
N PRO A 50 4.90 53.75 -57.31
CA PRO A 50 4.79 55.10 -56.77
C PRO A 50 3.54 55.27 -55.88
N SER A 51 3.31 56.47 -55.33
CA SER A 51 2.14 56.74 -54.49
C SER A 51 0.97 57.40 -55.24
N ASN A 52 -0.27 57.01 -54.94
CA ASN A 52 -1.46 57.69 -55.45
C ASN A 52 -1.45 59.19 -55.12
N GLY A 53 -1.73 60.04 -56.11
CA GLY A 53 -1.74 61.49 -56.01
C GLY A 53 -0.36 62.16 -56.09
N GLU A 54 0.72 61.38 -56.27
CA GLU A 54 2.06 61.91 -56.50
C GLU A 54 2.09 62.79 -57.76
N SER A 55 2.67 63.99 -57.65
CA SER A 55 2.76 64.95 -58.75
C SER A 55 3.98 64.65 -59.61
N LEU A 56 3.74 64.51 -60.92
CA LEU A 56 4.76 64.17 -61.89
C LEU A 56 5.34 65.41 -62.58
N GLY A 57 4.63 66.54 -62.55
CA GLY A 57 4.99 67.79 -63.22
C GLY A 57 3.75 68.45 -63.83
N SER A 58 3.93 69.43 -64.71
CA SER A 58 2.83 70.14 -65.39
C SER A 58 3.08 70.16 -66.90
N ILE A 59 2.00 70.06 -67.70
CA ILE A 59 2.08 70.21 -69.15
C ILE A 59 2.21 71.70 -69.50
N GLU A 60 3.30 72.07 -70.18
CA GLU A 60 3.53 73.46 -70.60
C GLU A 60 2.77 73.77 -71.89
N ALA A 61 1.94 74.83 -71.85
CA ALA A 61 1.31 75.40 -73.04
C ALA A 61 1.33 76.94 -73.02
N THR A 62 1.49 77.57 -74.18
CA THR A 62 1.55 79.05 -74.31
C THR A 62 0.41 79.59 -75.16
N GLY A 63 -0.36 80.54 -74.61
CA GLY A 63 -1.46 81.24 -75.29
C GLY A 63 -1.98 82.44 -74.49
N SER A 64 -2.66 83.39 -75.14
CA SER A 64 -3.18 84.63 -74.52
C SER A 64 -4.55 84.50 -73.83
N ASN A 65 -5.12 83.28 -73.80
CA ASN A 65 -6.41 82.94 -73.19
C ASN A 65 -6.23 81.98 -71.98
N SER A 66 -7.29 81.81 -71.19
CA SER A 66 -7.35 80.74 -70.17
C SER A 66 -7.22 79.37 -70.85
N LEU A 67 -6.24 78.58 -70.42
CA LEU A 67 -5.98 77.23 -70.92
C LEU A 67 -6.86 76.22 -70.14
N SER A 68 -7.35 75.19 -70.84
CA SER A 68 -8.09 74.07 -70.24
C SER A 68 -7.51 72.76 -70.78
N PHE A 69 -6.99 71.92 -69.89
CA PHE A 69 -6.28 70.68 -70.20
C PHE A 69 -7.16 69.44 -69.96
N SER A 70 -7.07 68.46 -70.85
CA SER A 70 -7.76 67.17 -70.68
C SER A 70 -6.95 66.01 -71.26
N ILE A 71 -6.92 64.87 -70.56
CA ILE A 71 -6.37 63.62 -71.10
C ILE A 71 -7.43 63.02 -72.02
N THR A 72 -7.09 62.86 -73.31
CA THR A 72 -7.97 62.26 -74.32
C THR A 72 -7.79 60.76 -74.46
N GLU A 73 -6.57 60.28 -74.21
CA GLU A 73 -6.22 58.86 -74.25
C GLU A 73 -5.07 58.58 -73.28
N GLN A 74 -5.06 57.40 -72.66
CA GLN A 74 -3.94 56.94 -71.84
C GLN A 74 -3.87 55.42 -71.81
N THR A 75 -2.65 54.89 -71.75
CA THR A 75 -2.36 53.47 -71.66
C THR A 75 -1.37 53.22 -70.52
N PRO A 76 -1.73 52.40 -69.51
CA PRO A 76 -3.05 51.84 -69.23
C PRO A 76 -4.12 52.91 -68.91
N SER A 77 -5.39 52.56 -69.13
CA SER A 77 -6.51 53.49 -68.89
C SER A 77 -6.63 53.79 -67.40
N GLY A 78 -6.74 55.07 -67.02
CA GLY A 78 -6.91 55.49 -65.64
C GLY A 78 -5.62 55.68 -64.83
N ALA A 79 -4.44 55.60 -65.44
CA ALA A 79 -3.15 55.76 -64.75
C ALA A 79 -2.90 57.20 -64.23
N LEU A 80 -3.36 58.21 -64.97
CA LEU A 80 -3.04 59.61 -64.74
C LEU A 80 -4.31 60.47 -64.62
N THR A 81 -4.22 61.52 -63.80
CA THR A 81 -5.14 62.66 -63.81
C THR A 81 -4.38 63.93 -64.15
N ILE A 82 -5.03 64.85 -64.86
CA ILE A 82 -4.50 66.19 -65.14
C ILE A 82 -5.43 67.25 -64.53
N ASN A 83 -4.84 68.28 -63.92
CA ASN A 83 -5.60 69.44 -63.47
C ASN A 83 -6.01 70.29 -64.68
N GLU A 84 -7.31 70.56 -64.82
CA GLU A 84 -7.87 71.26 -65.97
C GLU A 84 -7.32 72.69 -66.13
N ASP A 85 -7.01 73.40 -65.04
CA ASP A 85 -6.59 74.79 -65.08
C ASP A 85 -5.06 74.95 -65.09
N THR A 86 -4.33 74.05 -64.41
CA THR A 86 -2.87 74.18 -64.21
C THR A 86 -2.04 73.27 -65.10
N GLY A 87 -2.64 72.21 -65.66
CA GLY A 87 -1.91 71.19 -66.41
C GLY A 87 -1.09 70.24 -65.53
N ASP A 88 -1.23 70.31 -64.20
CA ASP A 88 -0.52 69.43 -63.26
C ASP A 88 -0.95 67.97 -63.44
N LEU A 89 0.03 67.10 -63.67
CA LEU A 89 -0.14 65.67 -63.83
C LEU A 89 0.09 64.98 -62.49
N THR A 90 -0.85 64.13 -62.07
CA THR A 90 -0.73 63.31 -60.86
C THR A 90 -1.09 61.85 -61.14
N ILE A 91 -0.54 60.95 -60.32
CA ILE A 91 -0.84 59.52 -60.39
C ILE A 91 -2.25 59.25 -59.87
N ALA A 92 -3.09 58.64 -60.69
CA ALA A 92 -4.47 58.34 -60.35
C ALA A 92 -4.63 56.93 -59.76
N ASP A 93 -3.89 55.96 -60.30
CA ASP A 93 -3.83 54.59 -59.81
C ASP A 93 -2.39 54.05 -59.92
N ALA A 94 -1.70 54.05 -58.79
CA ALA A 94 -0.33 53.57 -58.64
C ALA A 94 -0.19 52.07 -58.91
N SER A 95 -1.26 51.28 -58.77
CA SER A 95 -1.20 49.83 -59.08
C SER A 95 -0.98 49.55 -60.58
N LEU A 96 -1.18 50.57 -61.42
CA LEU A 96 -0.91 50.49 -62.85
C LEU A 96 0.56 50.79 -63.19
N PHE A 97 1.37 51.22 -62.22
CA PHE A 97 2.77 51.56 -62.36
C PHE A 97 3.65 50.42 -61.84
N ASP A 98 3.46 49.25 -62.44
CA ASP A 98 4.22 48.01 -62.28
C ASP A 98 4.99 47.81 -63.59
N PHE A 99 6.32 47.66 -63.53
CA PHE A 99 7.20 47.54 -64.68
C PHE A 99 6.96 46.25 -65.46
N GLU A 100 6.71 45.13 -64.78
CA GLU A 100 6.44 43.82 -65.36
C GLU A 100 5.15 43.85 -66.19
N THR A 101 4.14 44.58 -65.72
CA THR A 101 2.85 44.70 -66.41
C THR A 101 2.83 45.86 -67.40
N ASN A 102 3.33 47.04 -67.01
CA ASN A 102 3.29 48.29 -67.75
C ASN A 102 4.66 49.02 -67.66
N PRO A 103 5.68 48.60 -68.44
CA PRO A 103 7.04 49.18 -68.36
C PRO A 103 7.10 50.68 -68.75
N MET A 104 6.03 51.19 -69.35
CA MET A 104 5.88 52.58 -69.73
C MET A 104 4.39 52.96 -69.68
N ILE A 105 4.11 54.15 -69.14
CA ILE A 105 2.78 54.77 -69.16
C ILE A 105 2.77 55.86 -70.22
N THR A 106 1.76 55.88 -71.08
CA THR A 106 1.60 56.90 -72.12
C THR A 106 0.25 57.58 -72.03
N ALA A 107 0.17 58.87 -72.38
CA ALA A 107 -1.08 59.58 -72.50
C ALA A 107 -1.03 60.66 -73.58
N THR A 108 -2.19 61.09 -74.07
CA THR A 108 -2.35 62.22 -74.98
C THR A 108 -3.20 63.29 -74.30
N VAL A 109 -2.72 64.52 -74.30
CA VAL A 109 -3.38 65.68 -73.69
C VAL A 109 -3.81 66.66 -74.75
N ALA A 110 -5.09 67.00 -74.74
CA ALA A 110 -5.65 68.09 -75.54
C ALA A 110 -5.80 69.36 -74.69
N VAL A 111 -5.47 70.50 -75.29
CA VAL A 111 -5.69 71.83 -74.70
C VAL A 111 -6.73 72.56 -75.54
N VAL A 112 -7.78 73.08 -74.90
CA VAL A 112 -8.88 73.75 -75.62
C VAL A 112 -8.35 74.94 -76.44
N GLY A 113 -8.52 74.86 -77.76
CA GLY A 113 -8.08 75.89 -78.71
C GLY A 113 -6.70 75.65 -79.33
N ALA A 114 -5.97 74.61 -78.90
CA ALA A 114 -4.77 74.13 -79.60
C ALA A 114 -5.16 73.27 -80.81
N THR A 115 -4.41 73.37 -81.91
CA THR A 115 -4.58 72.51 -83.09
C THR A 115 -3.85 71.18 -82.97
N GLU A 116 -2.86 71.10 -82.08
CA GLU A 116 -2.04 69.92 -81.79
C GLU A 116 -2.26 69.45 -80.34
N THR A 117 -1.99 68.17 -80.09
CA THR A 117 -2.02 67.55 -78.76
C THR A 117 -0.61 67.29 -78.26
N ALA A 118 -0.41 67.25 -76.94
CA ALA A 118 0.85 66.80 -76.34
C ALA A 118 0.83 65.32 -75.99
N SER A 119 1.96 64.65 -76.19
CA SER A 119 2.19 63.27 -75.73
C SER A 119 2.90 63.26 -74.38
N ILE A 120 2.43 62.39 -73.49
CA ILE A 120 3.03 62.07 -72.19
C ILE A 120 3.68 60.70 -72.31
N THR A 121 4.94 60.57 -71.90
CA THR A 121 5.65 59.30 -71.77
C THR A 121 6.33 59.20 -70.41
N ILE A 122 5.94 58.23 -69.59
CA ILE A 122 6.56 57.94 -68.29
C ILE A 122 7.21 56.56 -68.41
N ASN A 123 8.53 56.51 -68.33
CA ASN A 123 9.28 55.26 -68.28
C ASN A 123 9.39 54.80 -66.82
N LEU A 124 9.21 53.51 -66.55
CA LEU A 124 9.42 52.95 -65.22
C LEU A 124 10.82 52.34 -65.11
N ASN A 125 11.49 52.53 -63.97
CA ASN A 125 12.63 51.72 -63.59
C ASN A 125 12.11 50.43 -62.93
N ASN A 126 12.61 49.28 -63.41
CA ASN A 126 12.38 47.99 -62.77
C ASN A 126 13.12 47.96 -61.43
N LEU A 127 12.37 47.72 -60.35
CA LEU A 127 12.86 47.40 -59.03
C LEU A 127 12.76 45.89 -58.82
N ASP A 128 13.81 45.27 -58.28
CA ASP A 128 13.78 43.84 -57.98
C ASP A 128 12.69 43.56 -56.91
N GLU A 129 11.67 42.78 -57.26
CA GLU A 129 10.62 42.32 -56.34
C GLU A 129 10.82 40.84 -55.96
N LEU A 130 10.66 40.51 -54.67
CA LEU A 130 10.73 39.14 -54.17
C LEU A 130 9.35 38.60 -53.81
N GLY A 131 8.93 37.52 -54.46
CA GLY A 131 7.77 36.73 -54.04
C GLY A 131 8.18 35.61 -53.08
N VAL A 132 7.47 35.42 -51.97
CA VAL A 132 7.70 34.31 -51.03
C VAL A 132 6.68 33.20 -51.29
N GLN A 133 7.11 31.93 -51.31
CA GLN A 133 6.24 30.79 -51.60
C GLN A 133 5.75 30.10 -50.33
N ASP A 134 4.47 29.72 -50.32
CA ASP A 134 3.87 28.88 -49.27
C ASP A 134 4.62 27.54 -49.14
N LEU A 135 4.69 27.03 -47.91
CA LEU A 135 5.26 25.73 -47.60
C LEU A 135 4.22 24.86 -46.89
N ILE A 136 3.92 23.69 -47.46
CA ILE A 136 3.11 22.67 -46.82
C ILE A 136 3.95 21.41 -46.69
N VAL A 137 4.04 20.88 -45.48
CA VAL A 137 4.82 19.69 -45.16
C VAL A 137 4.05 18.81 -44.18
N ASP A 138 4.29 17.51 -44.29
CA ASP A 138 3.76 16.51 -43.36
C ASP A 138 4.96 15.90 -42.62
N ILE A 139 4.90 15.88 -41.28
CA ILE A 139 5.91 15.25 -40.42
C ILE A 139 5.21 14.42 -39.36
N ASP A 140 5.90 13.44 -38.79
CA ASP A 140 5.40 12.72 -37.62
C ASP A 140 5.48 13.63 -36.38
N GLU A 141 4.52 13.49 -35.47
CA GLU A 141 4.58 14.16 -34.17
C GLU A 141 5.76 13.67 -33.31
N ASN A 142 6.00 14.31 -32.17
CA ASN A 142 7.16 14.05 -31.30
C ASN A 142 8.56 14.15 -31.99
N PRO A 143 8.82 15.16 -32.86
CA PRO A 143 10.14 15.36 -33.45
C PRO A 143 11.18 15.79 -32.39
N THR A 144 12.45 15.89 -32.77
CA THR A 144 13.51 16.44 -31.90
C THR A 144 13.73 17.93 -32.15
N ASN A 145 14.07 18.69 -31.11
CA ASN A 145 14.48 20.08 -31.26
C ASN A 145 15.66 20.21 -32.25
N GLY A 146 15.49 21.06 -33.26
CA GLY A 146 16.44 21.29 -34.34
C GLY A 146 16.20 20.44 -35.59
N ASP A 147 15.22 19.53 -35.59
CA ASP A 147 14.88 18.74 -36.78
C ASP A 147 14.44 19.64 -37.93
N LEU A 148 14.90 19.31 -39.14
CA LEU A 148 14.59 20.03 -40.37
C LEU A 148 13.15 19.76 -40.80
N ILE A 149 12.37 20.83 -40.97
CA ILE A 149 10.98 20.79 -41.43
C ILE A 149 10.91 21.01 -42.94
N GLY A 150 11.66 22.00 -43.44
CA GLY A 150 11.66 22.36 -44.86
C GLY A 150 12.35 23.70 -45.11
N THR A 151 12.17 24.27 -46.29
CA THR A 151 12.79 25.56 -46.64
C THR A 151 11.79 26.44 -47.36
N VAL A 152 11.56 27.65 -46.85
CA VAL A 152 10.74 28.66 -47.52
C VAL A 152 11.49 29.20 -48.73
N GLN A 153 10.89 29.09 -49.92
CA GLN A 153 11.51 29.51 -51.17
C GLN A 153 11.06 30.91 -51.57
N VAL A 154 11.93 31.62 -52.30
CA VAL A 154 11.60 32.91 -52.93
C VAL A 154 11.71 32.80 -54.44
N ASN A 155 10.92 33.62 -55.15
CA ASN A 155 11.05 33.87 -56.58
C ASN A 155 11.63 35.27 -56.79
N GLY A 156 12.74 35.38 -57.53
CA GLY A 156 13.47 36.62 -57.77
C GLY A 156 14.95 36.54 -57.34
N ASN A 157 15.74 37.57 -57.64
CA ASN A 157 17.15 37.64 -57.23
C ASN A 157 17.28 38.59 -56.03
N GLY A 158 17.81 38.12 -54.90
CA GLY A 158 18.21 39.02 -53.81
C GLY A 158 17.82 38.67 -52.36
N ALA A 159 17.17 37.54 -52.09
CA ALA A 159 16.76 37.24 -50.70
C ALA A 159 17.96 37.11 -49.75
N SER A 160 17.91 37.85 -48.63
CA SER A 160 19.00 37.87 -47.65
C SER A 160 18.55 37.89 -46.18
N SER A 161 17.23 37.88 -45.90
CA SER A 161 16.73 37.85 -44.51
C SER A 161 15.26 37.41 -44.41
N PHE A 162 15.03 36.16 -44.01
CA PHE A 162 13.71 35.63 -43.66
C PHE A 162 13.33 35.95 -42.21
N ASN A 163 12.03 36.13 -41.95
CA ASN A 163 11.48 36.33 -40.61
C ASN A 163 10.17 35.55 -40.42
N ILE A 164 9.97 34.95 -39.24
CA ILE A 164 8.66 34.44 -38.82
C ILE A 164 7.90 35.62 -38.18
N ASP A 165 6.82 36.07 -38.81
CA ASP A 165 5.99 37.17 -38.32
C ASP A 165 5.00 36.71 -37.24
N SER A 166 4.47 35.50 -37.41
CA SER A 166 3.58 34.86 -36.44
C SER A 166 3.62 33.34 -36.59
N GLN A 167 3.26 32.63 -35.54
CA GLN A 167 3.15 31.18 -35.54
C GLN A 167 2.16 30.70 -34.47
N THR A 168 1.51 29.57 -34.74
CA THR A 168 0.59 28.88 -33.83
C THR A 168 0.95 27.40 -33.81
N PRO A 169 1.35 26.84 -32.66
CA PRO A 169 1.63 27.50 -31.38
C PRO A 169 2.82 28.48 -31.42
N THR A 170 2.82 29.47 -30.52
CA THR A 170 3.92 30.44 -30.40
C THR A 170 5.20 29.74 -29.98
N GLY A 171 6.28 29.89 -30.77
CA GLY A 171 7.59 29.31 -30.46
C GLY A 171 7.84 27.93 -31.07
N ALA A 172 6.91 27.36 -31.84
CA ALA A 172 7.05 26.03 -32.43
C ALA A 172 8.20 25.91 -33.45
N LEU A 173 8.40 26.95 -34.27
CA LEU A 173 9.31 26.96 -35.41
C LEU A 173 10.45 27.98 -35.22
N ALA A 174 11.63 27.64 -35.74
CA ALA A 174 12.74 28.55 -35.97
C ALA A 174 13.07 28.60 -37.46
N ILE A 175 13.44 29.78 -37.98
CA ILE A 175 13.87 29.96 -39.37
C ILE A 175 15.32 30.49 -39.42
N ASP A 176 16.15 29.90 -40.27
CA ASP A 176 17.45 30.46 -40.62
C ASP A 176 17.25 31.67 -41.54
N GLN A 177 17.69 32.85 -41.06
CA GLN A 177 17.45 34.11 -41.74
C GLN A 177 18.09 34.17 -43.14
N SER A 178 19.16 33.42 -43.39
CA SER A 178 19.91 33.51 -44.64
C SER A 178 19.47 32.51 -45.71
N SER A 179 18.99 31.34 -45.27
CA SER A 179 18.66 30.21 -46.15
C SER A 179 17.16 29.92 -46.24
N GLY A 180 16.35 30.42 -45.31
CA GLY A 180 14.91 30.13 -45.23
C GLY A 180 14.61 28.74 -44.67
N GLU A 181 15.61 28.05 -44.12
CA GLU A 181 15.48 26.72 -43.52
C GLU A 181 14.65 26.78 -42.22
N LEU A 182 13.57 26.02 -42.16
CA LEU A 182 12.71 25.90 -40.98
C LEU A 182 13.10 24.66 -40.17
N THR A 183 13.24 24.84 -38.86
CA THR A 183 13.55 23.77 -37.91
C THR A 183 12.58 23.79 -36.73
N VAL A 184 12.46 22.64 -36.04
CA VAL A 184 11.69 22.51 -34.79
C VAL A 184 12.39 23.32 -33.69
N ALA A 185 11.72 24.35 -33.16
CA ALA A 185 12.25 25.14 -32.05
C ALA A 185 11.83 24.59 -30.68
N ASP A 186 10.61 24.07 -30.59
CA ASP A 186 10.07 23.42 -29.39
C ASP A 186 9.25 22.19 -29.79
N ALA A 187 9.84 21.01 -29.66
CA ALA A 187 9.23 19.72 -29.95
C ALA A 187 8.02 19.42 -29.06
N SER A 188 7.94 20.00 -27.85
CA SER A 188 6.86 19.67 -26.91
C SER A 188 5.47 20.16 -27.35
N VAL A 189 5.41 21.01 -28.38
CA VAL A 189 4.15 21.49 -28.96
C VAL A 189 3.75 20.73 -30.23
N PHE A 190 4.57 19.77 -30.69
CA PHE A 190 4.31 18.89 -31.82
C PHE A 190 3.71 17.58 -31.32
N ASP A 191 2.47 17.69 -30.86
CA ASP A 191 1.62 16.63 -30.33
C ASP A 191 0.32 16.68 -31.16
N PHE A 192 -0.07 15.58 -31.79
CA PHE A 192 -1.21 15.47 -32.69
C PHE A 192 -2.54 15.63 -31.94
N GLU A 193 -2.66 15.08 -30.74
CA GLU A 193 -3.85 15.19 -29.88
C GLU A 193 -4.13 16.64 -29.49
N THR A 194 -3.07 17.43 -29.30
CA THR A 194 -3.18 18.84 -28.88
C THR A 194 -3.13 19.83 -30.05
N ASN A 195 -2.18 19.67 -30.97
CA ASN A 195 -1.85 20.57 -32.08
C ASN A 195 -1.63 19.79 -33.39
N PRO A 196 -2.68 19.23 -34.02
CA PRO A 196 -2.54 18.41 -35.23
C PRO A 196 -2.00 19.18 -36.45
N ILE A 197 -2.00 20.52 -36.39
CA ILE A 197 -1.46 21.40 -37.44
C ILE A 197 -0.70 22.54 -36.78
N ILE A 198 0.55 22.76 -37.19
CA ILE A 198 1.36 23.93 -36.83
C ILE A 198 1.35 24.91 -38.02
N THR A 199 1.11 26.19 -37.76
CA THR A 199 1.06 27.23 -38.81
C THR A 199 1.98 28.40 -38.51
N ALA A 200 2.54 29.02 -39.54
CA ALA A 200 3.29 30.27 -39.42
C ALA A 200 3.13 31.18 -40.64
N THR A 201 3.36 32.47 -40.43
CA THR A 201 3.47 33.48 -41.50
C THR A 201 4.92 33.94 -41.58
N VAL A 202 5.50 33.90 -42.77
CA VAL A 202 6.90 34.22 -43.03
C VAL A 202 7.01 35.36 -44.05
N SER A 203 7.86 36.34 -43.74
CA SER A 203 8.22 37.44 -44.64
C SER A 203 9.71 37.39 -45.01
N VAL A 204 10.06 38.08 -46.10
CA VAL A 204 11.44 38.34 -46.51
C VAL A 204 11.63 39.85 -46.68
N ILE A 205 12.84 40.36 -46.41
CA ILE A 205 13.19 41.75 -46.71
C ILE A 205 13.02 42.00 -48.23
N ASP A 206 12.44 43.15 -48.57
CA ASP A 206 12.06 43.55 -49.94
C ASP A 206 11.04 42.59 -50.60
N GLY A 207 10.36 41.78 -49.80
CA GLY A 207 9.24 40.95 -50.23
C GLY A 207 7.97 41.77 -50.40
N ILE A 208 7.23 41.51 -51.49
CA ILE A 208 5.93 42.13 -51.76
C ILE A 208 4.77 41.42 -51.03
N ASP A 209 4.98 40.16 -50.64
CA ASP A 209 4.00 39.29 -49.98
C ASP A 209 4.61 38.47 -48.84
N THR A 210 3.75 37.91 -47.99
CA THR A 210 4.13 36.90 -46.97
C THR A 210 3.73 35.50 -47.42
N ALA A 211 4.48 34.48 -47.01
CA ALA A 211 4.12 33.07 -47.19
C ALA A 211 3.47 32.48 -45.94
N THR A 212 2.57 31.52 -46.17
CA THR A 212 2.00 30.67 -45.12
C THR A 212 2.76 29.35 -45.07
N VAL A 213 3.18 28.97 -43.87
CA VAL A 213 3.76 27.66 -43.57
C VAL A 213 2.68 26.83 -42.87
N THR A 214 2.41 25.63 -43.36
CA THR A 214 1.52 24.65 -42.75
C THR A 214 2.27 23.34 -42.55
N VAL A 215 2.42 22.90 -41.31
CA VAL A 215 2.99 21.61 -40.95
C VAL A 215 1.84 20.75 -40.44
N ASN A 216 1.43 19.74 -41.20
CA ASN A 216 0.47 18.75 -40.72
C ASN A 216 1.23 17.68 -39.94
N LEU A 217 0.72 17.31 -38.77
CA LEU A 217 1.29 16.20 -38.00
C LEU A 217 0.60 14.90 -38.39
N ASN A 218 1.39 13.84 -38.58
CA ASN A 218 0.88 12.48 -38.60
C ASN A 218 0.77 12.00 -37.15
N ASP A 219 -0.40 11.46 -36.81
CA ASP A 219 -0.68 10.74 -35.56
C ASP A 219 0.23 9.50 -35.45
N VAL A 220 1.12 9.52 -34.47
CA VAL A 220 1.95 8.40 -34.06
C VAL A 220 1.29 7.78 -32.84
N VAL A 221 0.56 6.69 -33.06
CA VAL A 221 -0.17 5.99 -31.99
C VAL A 221 0.72 5.71 -30.77
N GLU A 222 0.41 6.38 -29.66
CA GLU A 222 1.14 6.25 -28.41
C GLU A 222 0.59 5.11 -27.55
N ILE A 223 1.47 4.41 -26.83
CA ILE A 223 1.05 3.40 -25.87
C ILE A 223 0.61 4.04 -24.55
N THR A 224 -0.56 3.67 -24.06
CA THR A 224 -1.08 4.06 -22.75
C THR A 224 -1.44 2.82 -21.94
N LEU A 225 -1.38 2.95 -20.61
CA LEU A 225 -1.73 1.89 -19.67
C LEU A 225 -2.61 2.47 -18.57
N ASP A 226 -3.79 1.89 -18.37
CA ASP A 226 -4.75 2.34 -17.35
C ASP A 226 -4.40 1.78 -15.96
N ASP A 227 -4.64 2.57 -14.92
CA ASP A 227 -4.57 2.09 -13.53
C ASP A 227 -5.65 1.04 -13.27
N LEU A 228 -5.29 -0.03 -12.54
CA LEU A 228 -6.21 -1.06 -12.08
C LEU A 228 -6.47 -0.90 -10.59
N THR A 229 -7.75 -0.85 -10.19
CA THR A 229 -8.14 -0.97 -8.78
C THR A 229 -9.22 -2.03 -8.64
N VAL A 230 -8.96 -3.03 -7.80
CA VAL A 230 -9.88 -4.14 -7.53
C VAL A 230 -9.97 -4.43 -6.03
N SER A 231 -10.97 -5.24 -5.66
CA SER A 231 -11.12 -5.79 -4.31
C SER A 231 -11.30 -7.29 -4.39
N ILE A 232 -10.58 -8.03 -3.53
CA ILE A 232 -10.74 -9.47 -3.36
C ILE A 232 -10.78 -9.79 -1.87
N ASP A 233 -11.33 -10.94 -1.51
CA ASP A 233 -11.24 -11.46 -0.14
C ASP A 233 -9.79 -11.87 0.16
N GLU A 234 -9.35 -11.69 1.41
CA GLU A 234 -8.07 -12.20 1.88
C GLU A 234 -8.01 -13.74 1.87
N ASN A 235 -6.83 -14.30 2.13
CA ASN A 235 -6.57 -15.73 2.00
C ASN A 235 -6.96 -16.34 0.63
N PRO A 236 -6.61 -15.69 -0.51
CA PRO A 236 -6.92 -16.19 -1.84
C PRO A 236 -6.19 -17.51 -2.14
N THR A 237 -6.57 -18.17 -3.24
CA THR A 237 -5.85 -19.38 -3.69
C THR A 237 -4.62 -19.03 -4.54
N ASP A 238 -3.60 -19.89 -4.51
CA ASP A 238 -2.43 -19.78 -5.40
C ASP A 238 -2.88 -19.80 -6.88
N GLY A 239 -2.40 -18.82 -7.65
CA GLY A 239 -2.80 -18.61 -9.04
C GLY A 239 -4.17 -17.97 -9.26
N GLN A 240 -4.87 -17.53 -8.21
CA GLN A 240 -6.14 -16.81 -8.34
C GLN A 240 -5.97 -15.55 -9.20
N VAL A 241 -6.84 -15.38 -10.20
CA VAL A 241 -6.87 -14.18 -11.05
C VAL A 241 -7.41 -13.00 -10.25
N VAL A 242 -6.66 -11.90 -10.27
CA VAL A 242 -6.97 -10.65 -9.55
C VAL A 242 -7.63 -9.64 -10.48
N GLY A 243 -7.14 -9.55 -11.72
CA GLY A 243 -7.63 -8.63 -12.74
C GLY A 243 -6.70 -8.61 -13.95
N THR A 244 -6.94 -7.71 -14.89
CA THR A 244 -6.15 -7.59 -16.12
C THR A 244 -5.84 -6.11 -16.38
N MET A 245 -4.60 -5.80 -16.71
CA MET A 245 -4.17 -4.46 -17.07
C MET A 245 -4.66 -4.10 -18.48
N GLN A 246 -5.22 -2.91 -18.66
CA GLN A 246 -5.72 -2.45 -19.95
C GLN A 246 -4.73 -1.48 -20.59
N ALA A 247 -4.10 -1.91 -21.68
CA ALA A 247 -3.28 -1.06 -22.53
C ALA A 247 -4.06 -0.62 -23.77
N ASN A 248 -3.79 0.59 -24.26
CA ASN A 248 -4.21 1.06 -25.58
C ASN A 248 -2.97 1.44 -26.39
N GLY A 249 -3.00 1.21 -27.69
CA GLY A 249 -1.85 1.42 -28.57
C GLY A 249 -1.91 0.49 -29.77
N SER A 250 -0.83 0.43 -30.54
CA SER A 250 -0.68 -0.50 -31.65
C SER A 250 0.42 -1.53 -31.35
N GLY A 251 0.59 -2.55 -32.19
CA GLY A 251 1.65 -3.55 -32.01
C GLY A 251 1.30 -4.69 -31.05
N THR A 252 2.34 -5.31 -30.48
CA THR A 252 2.22 -6.46 -29.54
C THR A 252 2.71 -6.02 -28.18
N PHE A 253 1.86 -6.08 -27.17
CA PHE A 253 2.21 -5.67 -25.82
C PHE A 253 2.98 -6.74 -25.05
N SER A 254 3.98 -6.29 -24.31
CA SER A 254 4.74 -7.07 -23.33
C SER A 254 4.60 -6.42 -21.95
N PHE A 255 3.91 -7.10 -21.04
CA PHE A 255 3.67 -6.62 -19.68
C PHE A 255 4.72 -7.15 -18.68
N SER A 256 5.10 -6.34 -17.70
CA SER A 256 5.97 -6.76 -16.59
C SER A 256 5.69 -5.98 -15.31
N ILE A 257 5.92 -6.61 -14.15
CA ILE A 257 5.89 -5.95 -12.85
C ILE A 257 7.28 -5.37 -12.57
N THR A 258 7.38 -4.05 -12.39
CA THR A 258 8.65 -3.36 -12.07
C THR A 258 8.88 -3.25 -10.56
N SER A 259 7.80 -3.11 -9.78
CA SER A 259 7.82 -3.15 -8.33
C SER A 259 6.48 -3.61 -7.77
N GLN A 260 6.48 -4.21 -6.59
CA GLN A 260 5.26 -4.56 -5.88
C GLN A 260 5.48 -4.60 -4.37
N THR A 261 4.42 -4.32 -3.63
CA THR A 261 4.37 -4.35 -2.16
C THR A 261 3.14 -5.13 -1.72
N PRO A 262 3.29 -6.21 -0.94
CA PRO A 262 4.54 -6.88 -0.59
C PRO A 262 5.30 -7.45 -1.80
N GLN A 263 6.62 -7.66 -1.66
CA GLN A 263 7.41 -8.22 -2.75
C GLN A 263 7.04 -9.70 -3.00
N GLY A 264 6.75 -10.06 -4.24
CA GLY A 264 6.42 -11.45 -4.62
C GLY A 264 4.93 -11.81 -4.47
N SER A 265 4.05 -10.83 -4.23
CA SER A 265 2.60 -11.06 -4.08
C SER A 265 1.91 -11.43 -5.39
N LEU A 266 2.26 -10.76 -6.50
CA LEU A 266 1.62 -10.90 -7.79
C LEU A 266 2.59 -11.39 -8.88
N ALA A 267 2.02 -12.07 -9.87
CA ALA A 267 2.60 -12.33 -11.18
C ALA A 267 1.72 -11.70 -12.26
N ILE A 268 2.32 -11.37 -13.41
CA ILE A 268 1.61 -10.87 -14.59
C ILE A 268 1.91 -11.75 -15.80
N ASP A 269 0.88 -12.12 -16.56
CA ASP A 269 1.09 -12.73 -17.87
C ASP A 269 1.62 -11.66 -18.84
N SER A 270 2.79 -11.93 -19.43
CA SER A 270 3.48 -10.94 -20.26
C SER A 270 2.72 -10.58 -21.53
N SER A 271 1.79 -11.41 -22.01
CA SER A 271 1.06 -11.19 -23.26
C SER A 271 -0.36 -10.67 -23.06
N THR A 272 -1.02 -11.03 -21.96
CA THR A 272 -2.41 -10.65 -21.70
C THR A 272 -2.57 -9.55 -20.66
N GLY A 273 -1.53 -9.30 -19.84
CA GLY A 273 -1.61 -8.36 -18.73
C GLY A 273 -2.44 -8.89 -17.53
N GLU A 274 -2.78 -10.18 -17.50
CA GLU A 274 -3.51 -10.81 -16.40
C GLU A 274 -2.64 -10.91 -15.15
N LEU A 275 -3.13 -10.35 -14.04
CA LEU A 275 -2.51 -10.42 -12.72
C LEU A 275 -3.05 -11.62 -11.93
N THR A 276 -2.13 -12.40 -11.36
CA THR A 276 -2.44 -13.58 -10.55
C THR A 276 -1.72 -13.56 -9.21
N VAL A 277 -2.31 -14.19 -8.19
CA VAL A 277 -1.71 -14.38 -6.87
C VAL A 277 -0.56 -15.38 -6.94
N VAL A 278 0.57 -15.05 -6.32
CA VAL A 278 1.77 -15.93 -6.23
C VAL A 278 1.97 -16.49 -4.83
N ASP A 279 1.84 -15.66 -3.80
CA ASP A 279 1.93 -16.11 -2.41
C ASP A 279 0.70 -15.66 -1.63
N PRO A 280 -0.29 -16.55 -1.46
CA PRO A 280 -1.49 -16.30 -0.67
C PRO A 280 -1.23 -15.76 0.74
N ASN A 281 -0.13 -16.14 1.39
CA ASN A 281 0.15 -15.70 2.77
C ASN A 281 0.51 -14.21 2.86
N LEU A 282 0.76 -13.55 1.72
CA LEU A 282 0.97 -12.11 1.65
C LEU A 282 -0.36 -11.33 1.56
N PHE A 283 -1.47 -12.03 1.33
CA PHE A 283 -2.83 -11.48 1.24
C PHE A 283 -3.58 -11.76 2.53
N ASP A 284 -3.14 -11.07 3.57
CA ASP A 284 -3.65 -11.11 4.95
C ASP A 284 -4.06 -9.68 5.30
N PHE A 285 -5.33 -9.44 5.62
CA PHE A 285 -5.89 -8.11 5.84
C PHE A 285 -5.24 -7.43 7.05
N GLU A 286 -4.97 -8.19 8.11
CA GLU A 286 -4.34 -7.72 9.35
C GLU A 286 -2.92 -7.19 9.11
N THR A 287 -2.17 -7.80 8.20
CA THR A 287 -0.78 -7.44 7.91
C THR A 287 -0.63 -6.54 6.68
N ASN A 288 -1.33 -6.87 5.60
CA ASN A 288 -1.22 -6.26 4.27
C ASN A 288 -2.62 -5.98 3.68
N PRO A 289 -3.39 -5.02 4.24
CA PRO A 289 -4.76 -4.74 3.80
C PRO A 289 -4.87 -4.24 2.35
N VAL A 290 -3.76 -3.79 1.76
CA VAL A 290 -3.67 -3.35 0.37
C VAL A 290 -2.39 -3.88 -0.26
N ILE A 291 -2.53 -4.52 -1.42
CA ILE A 291 -1.41 -4.96 -2.26
C ILE A 291 -1.28 -3.98 -3.43
N THR A 292 -0.06 -3.53 -3.73
CA THR A 292 0.21 -2.59 -4.83
C THR A 292 1.30 -3.10 -5.75
N ALA A 293 1.18 -2.83 -7.04
CA ALA A 293 2.22 -3.10 -8.03
C ALA A 293 2.33 -1.97 -9.05
N THR A 294 3.53 -1.74 -9.57
CA THR A 294 3.80 -0.87 -10.73
C THR A 294 4.04 -1.76 -11.92
N ILE A 295 3.20 -1.61 -12.94
CA ILE A 295 3.24 -2.40 -14.17
C ILE A 295 3.85 -1.55 -15.27
N LEU A 296 4.72 -2.14 -16.07
CA LEU A 296 5.25 -1.61 -17.32
C LEU A 296 4.64 -2.38 -18.49
N VAL A 297 4.19 -1.67 -19.51
CA VAL A 297 3.85 -2.22 -20.82
C VAL A 297 4.83 -1.68 -21.87
N ASP A 298 5.28 -2.54 -22.77
CA ASP A 298 6.23 -2.26 -23.85
C ASP A 298 5.67 -2.85 -25.16
N ASP A 299 5.58 -2.06 -26.23
CA ASP A 299 5.15 -2.52 -27.57
C ASP A 299 6.31 -2.80 -28.54
N GLY A 300 7.55 -2.68 -28.06
CA GLY A 300 8.79 -2.79 -28.81
C GLY A 300 9.32 -1.47 -29.35
N VAL A 301 8.57 -0.37 -29.20
CA VAL A 301 8.96 0.99 -29.59
C VAL A 301 8.97 1.90 -28.35
N GLU A 302 7.85 1.96 -27.65
CA GLU A 302 7.63 2.83 -26.49
C GLU A 302 7.22 2.02 -25.26
N THR A 303 7.28 2.68 -24.10
CA THR A 303 6.85 2.08 -22.83
C THR A 303 5.94 2.99 -22.03
N ALA A 304 4.94 2.42 -21.38
CA ALA A 304 4.07 3.12 -20.43
C ALA A 304 4.01 2.38 -19.09
N THR A 305 3.71 3.11 -18.01
CA THR A 305 3.58 2.53 -16.67
C THR A 305 2.26 2.90 -16.03
N ALA A 306 1.70 2.00 -15.24
CA ALA A 306 0.50 2.22 -14.44
C ALA A 306 0.59 1.48 -13.11
N SER A 307 -0.31 1.81 -12.20
CA SER A 307 -0.44 1.16 -10.91
C SER A 307 -1.57 0.12 -10.90
N ALA A 308 -1.33 -0.99 -10.19
CA ALA A 308 -2.35 -1.96 -9.83
C ALA A 308 -2.52 -1.94 -8.31
N THR A 309 -3.73 -1.70 -7.83
CA THR A 309 -4.11 -1.66 -6.42
C THR A 309 -5.16 -2.72 -6.13
N VAL A 310 -4.85 -3.63 -5.20
CA VAL A 310 -5.74 -4.70 -4.75
C VAL A 310 -6.08 -4.43 -3.29
N ASN A 311 -7.33 -4.07 -3.03
CA ASN A 311 -7.83 -3.91 -1.66
C ASN A 311 -8.31 -5.27 -1.15
N LEU A 312 -7.94 -5.65 0.07
CA LEU A 312 -8.42 -6.87 0.68
C LEU A 312 -9.71 -6.61 1.46
N ASN A 313 -10.68 -7.49 1.31
CA ASN A 313 -11.81 -7.57 2.23
C ASN A 313 -11.41 -8.46 3.42
N ASP A 314 -11.62 -7.94 4.62
CA ASP A 314 -11.48 -8.64 5.90
C ASP A 314 -12.49 -9.80 6.00
N VAL A 315 -12.00 -11.01 6.21
CA VAL A 315 -12.80 -12.24 6.35
C VAL A 315 -12.56 -12.86 7.72
N ASP A 316 -13.44 -12.60 8.68
CA ASP A 316 -13.40 -13.16 10.05
C ASP A 316 -12.83 -14.60 10.16
N GLU A 317 -11.61 -14.75 10.67
CA GLU A 317 -11.02 -16.06 10.98
C GLU A 317 -11.28 -16.53 12.41
N VAL A 318 -11.33 -17.86 12.56
CA VAL A 318 -11.34 -18.53 13.86
C VAL A 318 -10.06 -19.33 14.02
N THR A 319 -9.30 -19.06 15.08
CA THR A 319 -8.19 -19.94 15.47
C THR A 319 -8.45 -20.52 16.86
N ALA A 320 -8.04 -21.76 17.09
CA ALA A 320 -8.10 -22.41 18.39
C ALA A 320 -6.85 -23.24 18.62
N GLN A 321 -6.32 -23.20 19.85
CA GLN A 321 -5.10 -23.90 20.22
C GLN A 321 -5.37 -25.00 21.23
N ASN A 322 -4.66 -26.12 21.09
CA ASN A 322 -4.67 -27.15 22.11
C ASN A 322 -4.13 -26.54 23.42
N THR A 323 -4.84 -26.76 24.51
CA THR A 323 -4.52 -26.18 25.81
C THR A 323 -4.26 -27.29 26.82
N ASN A 324 -3.13 -27.22 27.50
CA ASN A 324 -2.82 -28.07 28.64
C ASN A 324 -3.34 -27.38 29.91
N MET A 325 -4.04 -28.13 30.75
CA MET A 325 -4.61 -27.69 32.02
C MET A 325 -4.30 -28.76 33.07
N ASP A 326 -4.34 -28.35 34.32
CA ASP A 326 -4.23 -29.25 35.46
C ASP A 326 -5.26 -28.87 36.52
N ILE A 327 -5.71 -29.88 37.27
CA ILE A 327 -6.59 -29.73 38.42
C ILE A 327 -6.29 -30.85 39.41
N ASP A 328 -6.38 -30.55 40.70
CA ASP A 328 -6.33 -31.58 41.73
C ASP A 328 -7.51 -32.55 41.54
N GLU A 329 -7.28 -33.83 41.82
CA GLU A 329 -8.35 -34.82 41.82
C GLU A 329 -9.42 -34.56 42.89
N ASN A 330 -10.55 -35.26 42.77
CA ASN A 330 -11.73 -35.06 43.58
C ASN A 330 -12.23 -33.59 43.67
N PRO A 331 -12.19 -32.82 42.56
CA PRO A 331 -12.73 -31.46 42.56
C PRO A 331 -14.25 -31.49 42.69
N SER A 332 -14.83 -30.49 43.34
CA SER A 332 -16.29 -30.35 43.42
C SER A 332 -16.92 -30.12 42.04
N ASN A 333 -18.13 -30.65 41.82
CA ASN A 333 -18.93 -30.31 40.63
C ASN A 333 -19.04 -28.79 40.40
N GLY A 334 -18.77 -28.35 39.17
CA GLY A 334 -18.72 -26.94 38.77
C GLY A 334 -17.39 -26.24 39.05
N ALA A 335 -16.39 -26.92 39.62
CA ALA A 335 -15.04 -26.37 39.71
C ALA A 335 -14.50 -26.04 38.31
N ILE A 336 -13.80 -24.90 38.21
CA ILE A 336 -13.23 -24.42 36.95
C ILE A 336 -11.90 -25.15 36.72
N VAL A 337 -11.78 -25.77 35.55
CA VAL A 337 -10.55 -26.43 35.10
C VAL A 337 -9.66 -25.43 34.35
N GLY A 338 -10.27 -24.59 33.51
CA GLY A 338 -9.56 -23.58 32.72
C GLY A 338 -10.39 -23.07 31.55
N THR A 339 -9.74 -22.43 30.58
CA THR A 339 -10.41 -21.87 29.40
C THR A 339 -9.64 -22.27 28.14
N LEU A 340 -10.36 -22.69 27.08
CA LEU A 340 -9.73 -22.98 25.80
C LEU A 340 -9.21 -21.70 25.13
N GLN A 341 -7.98 -21.72 24.63
CA GLN A 341 -7.43 -20.57 23.91
C GLN A 341 -7.94 -20.54 22.45
N ALA A 342 -8.73 -19.52 22.12
CA ALA A 342 -9.22 -19.28 20.77
C ALA A 342 -9.27 -17.77 20.45
N THR A 343 -9.17 -17.43 19.17
CA THR A 343 -9.31 -16.06 18.64
C THR A 343 -10.35 -16.02 17.53
N GLY A 344 -11.08 -14.90 17.46
CA GLY A 344 -12.11 -14.64 16.45
C GLY A 344 -13.29 -13.88 17.04
N SER A 345 -14.16 -13.40 16.17
CA SER A 345 -15.40 -12.69 16.53
C SER A 345 -16.54 -13.67 16.82
N ASN A 346 -17.46 -13.34 17.73
CA ASN A 346 -18.71 -14.09 17.98
C ASN A 346 -18.55 -15.61 18.21
N LEU A 347 -17.49 -16.02 18.92
CA LEU A 347 -17.18 -17.43 19.15
C LEU A 347 -18.24 -18.13 20.00
N THR A 348 -18.55 -19.37 19.60
CA THR A 348 -19.33 -20.33 20.35
C THR A 348 -18.56 -21.62 20.54
N TYR A 349 -18.63 -22.18 21.74
CA TYR A 349 -17.85 -23.35 22.15
C TYR A 349 -18.75 -24.54 22.41
N THR A 350 -18.36 -25.73 21.95
CA THR A 350 -19.11 -26.97 22.19
C THR A 350 -18.17 -28.16 22.32
N ILE A 351 -18.30 -28.94 23.39
CA ILE A 351 -17.58 -30.21 23.53
C ILE A 351 -18.15 -31.21 22.51
N THR A 352 -17.32 -31.68 21.60
CA THR A 352 -17.66 -32.69 20.59
C THR A 352 -17.21 -34.09 20.98
N PHE A 353 -16.18 -34.18 21.82
CA PHE A 353 -15.69 -35.42 22.40
C PHE A 353 -15.10 -35.16 23.79
N GLN A 354 -15.22 -36.13 24.68
CA GLN A 354 -14.53 -36.10 25.97
C GLN A 354 -14.24 -37.51 26.48
N ASN A 355 -13.13 -37.64 27.20
CA ASN A 355 -12.71 -38.86 27.88
C ASN A 355 -12.21 -38.53 29.29
N PRO A 356 -12.81 -39.09 30.35
CA PRO A 356 -14.02 -39.92 30.34
C PRO A 356 -15.26 -39.16 29.87
N ALA A 357 -16.25 -39.89 29.34
CA ALA A 357 -17.46 -39.30 28.81
C ALA A 357 -18.32 -38.71 29.93
N GLY A 358 -18.72 -37.44 29.80
CA GLY A 358 -19.52 -36.73 30.80
C GLY A 358 -18.72 -35.98 31.87
N ALA A 359 -17.38 -35.96 31.79
CA ALA A 359 -16.52 -35.32 32.78
C ALA A 359 -16.60 -33.79 32.79
N PHE A 360 -16.82 -33.15 31.64
CA PHE A 360 -16.71 -31.70 31.48
C PHE A 360 -18.00 -31.05 30.99
N ASN A 361 -18.25 -29.85 31.52
CA ASN A 361 -19.13 -28.84 30.94
C ASN A 361 -18.27 -27.75 30.30
N ILE A 362 -18.80 -27.06 29.29
CA ILE A 362 -18.17 -25.86 28.72
C ILE A 362 -19.18 -24.72 28.67
N ASP A 363 -18.75 -23.53 29.07
CA ASP A 363 -19.52 -22.32 28.81
C ASP A 363 -19.46 -21.99 27.31
N GLN A 364 -20.63 -21.96 26.67
CA GLN A 364 -20.74 -21.79 25.23
C GLN A 364 -20.23 -20.43 24.73
N SER A 365 -20.12 -19.41 25.58
CA SER A 365 -19.71 -18.05 25.23
C SER A 365 -18.27 -17.73 25.61
N THR A 366 -17.76 -18.31 26.69
CA THR A 366 -16.42 -17.99 27.21
C THR A 366 -15.39 -19.09 26.91
N GLY A 367 -15.82 -20.31 26.60
CA GLY A 367 -14.92 -21.45 26.44
C GLY A 367 -14.34 -21.97 27.76
N GLU A 368 -14.90 -21.54 28.91
CA GLU A 368 -14.51 -22.01 30.24
C GLU A 368 -14.98 -23.46 30.44
N LEU A 369 -14.03 -24.34 30.72
CA LEU A 369 -14.23 -25.74 31.02
C LEU A 369 -14.39 -25.94 32.53
N SER A 370 -15.43 -26.66 32.93
CA SER A 370 -15.73 -26.96 34.33
C SER A 370 -16.08 -28.43 34.55
N VAL A 371 -15.95 -28.88 35.79
CA VAL A 371 -16.27 -30.24 36.23
C VAL A 371 -17.78 -30.49 36.14
N ALA A 372 -18.18 -31.51 35.39
CA ALA A 372 -19.58 -31.93 35.26
C ALA A 372 -19.95 -33.10 36.17
N ASP A 373 -19.01 -34.03 36.36
CA ASP A 373 -19.15 -35.19 37.25
C ASP A 373 -17.84 -35.44 37.98
N GLU A 374 -17.77 -34.98 39.22
CA GLU A 374 -16.63 -35.13 40.13
C GLU A 374 -16.19 -36.59 40.32
N THR A 375 -17.09 -37.56 40.19
CA THR A 375 -16.77 -38.98 40.40
C THR A 375 -15.87 -39.58 39.31
N LEU A 376 -15.65 -38.83 38.22
CA LEU A 376 -14.76 -39.22 37.13
C LEU A 376 -13.34 -38.67 37.30
N PHE A 377 -13.11 -37.78 38.27
CA PHE A 377 -11.84 -37.11 38.55
C PHE A 377 -11.13 -37.81 39.71
N ASP A 378 -10.70 -39.03 39.45
CA ASP A 378 -9.95 -39.90 40.36
C ASP A 378 -8.63 -40.23 39.65
N PHE A 379 -7.50 -39.81 40.23
CA PHE A 379 -6.17 -39.96 39.63
C PHE A 379 -5.83 -41.44 39.43
N GLU A 380 -6.17 -42.30 40.39
CA GLU A 380 -5.89 -43.75 40.31
C GLU A 380 -6.62 -44.41 39.13
N THR A 381 -7.77 -43.86 38.74
CA THR A 381 -8.61 -44.41 37.65
C THR A 381 -8.41 -43.68 36.32
N ASN A 382 -8.36 -42.35 36.32
CA ASN A 382 -8.38 -41.47 35.15
C ASN A 382 -7.30 -40.37 35.21
N PRO A 383 -6.00 -40.70 35.24
CA PRO A 383 -4.94 -39.71 35.46
C PRO A 383 -4.75 -38.72 34.31
N ASN A 384 -5.31 -39.02 33.13
CA ASN A 384 -5.25 -38.16 31.94
C ASN A 384 -6.64 -38.04 31.34
N MET A 385 -7.13 -36.81 31.25
CA MET A 385 -8.45 -36.50 30.72
C MET A 385 -8.33 -35.61 29.49
N LEU A 386 -9.33 -35.68 28.61
CA LEU A 386 -9.34 -34.98 27.33
C LEU A 386 -10.73 -34.47 27.01
N ALA A 387 -10.82 -33.23 26.51
CA ALA A 387 -12.01 -32.72 25.82
C ALA A 387 -11.61 -32.16 24.44
N THR A 388 -12.29 -32.59 23.38
CA THR A 388 -12.21 -31.95 22.06
C THR A 388 -13.38 -30.98 21.93
N ILE A 389 -13.06 -29.75 21.58
CA ILE A 389 -13.99 -28.62 21.58
C ILE A 389 -14.04 -28.05 20.16
N SER A 390 -15.25 -27.90 19.65
CA SER A 390 -15.55 -27.11 18.46
C SER A 390 -15.64 -25.64 18.83
N VAL A 391 -14.98 -24.79 18.05
CA VAL A 391 -15.03 -23.33 18.15
C VAL A 391 -15.59 -22.79 16.84
N ASP A 392 -16.70 -22.07 16.92
CA ASP A 392 -17.51 -21.67 15.76
C ASP A 392 -17.96 -20.20 15.86
N ASN A 393 -17.81 -19.42 14.79
CA ASN A 393 -18.33 -18.04 14.71
C ASN A 393 -19.57 -17.87 13.81
N GLY A 394 -20.17 -18.98 13.35
CA GLY A 394 -21.26 -19.00 12.39
C GLY A 394 -20.84 -18.94 10.90
N ILE A 395 -19.56 -18.70 10.62
CA ILE A 395 -18.97 -18.68 9.26
C ILE A 395 -17.94 -19.81 9.12
N GLN A 396 -17.03 -19.92 10.08
CA GLN A 396 -15.96 -20.90 10.16
C GLN A 396 -16.04 -21.69 11.46
N THR A 397 -15.68 -22.97 11.38
CA THR A 397 -15.60 -23.88 12.52
C THR A 397 -14.20 -24.52 12.55
N VAL A 398 -13.55 -24.48 13.71
CA VAL A 398 -12.29 -25.20 13.99
C VAL A 398 -12.46 -26.09 15.21
N SER A 399 -11.48 -26.95 15.50
CA SER A 399 -11.49 -27.79 16.70
C SER A 399 -10.13 -27.79 17.38
N ALA A 400 -10.14 -27.81 18.71
CA ALA A 400 -8.95 -27.91 19.54
C ALA A 400 -9.21 -28.80 20.76
N ASN A 401 -8.13 -29.30 21.36
CA ASN A 401 -8.16 -30.18 22.52
C ASN A 401 -7.79 -29.44 23.80
N ALA A 402 -8.59 -29.62 24.86
CA ALA A 402 -8.19 -29.38 26.23
C ALA A 402 -7.67 -30.69 26.83
N ILE A 403 -6.37 -30.74 27.15
CA ILE A 403 -5.70 -31.87 27.77
C ILE A 403 -5.58 -31.56 29.26
N VAL A 404 -6.28 -32.33 30.09
CA VAL A 404 -6.39 -32.08 31.54
C VAL A 404 -5.62 -33.17 32.27
N ALA A 405 -4.55 -32.79 32.95
CA ALA A 405 -3.82 -33.66 33.86
C ALA A 405 -4.44 -33.56 35.26
N LEU A 406 -4.58 -34.69 35.95
CA LEU A 406 -4.94 -34.68 37.37
C LEU A 406 -3.68 -34.65 38.21
N ASN A 407 -3.68 -33.82 39.26
CA ASN A 407 -2.68 -33.92 40.32
C ASN A 407 -3.15 -34.96 41.34
N ASP A 408 -2.31 -35.96 41.59
CA ASP A 408 -2.47 -36.97 42.65
C ASP A 408 -2.40 -36.26 44.01
N VAL A 409 -3.49 -36.35 44.77
CA VAL A 409 -3.63 -35.79 46.11
C VAL A 409 -3.78 -36.93 47.09
N ASN A 410 -2.96 -36.94 48.15
CA ASN A 410 -3.02 -38.00 49.14
C ASN A 410 -4.41 -38.07 49.81
N GLU A 411 -5.00 -39.27 49.89
CA GLU A 411 -6.37 -39.46 50.36
C GLU A 411 -6.54 -40.57 51.40
N LEU A 412 -7.59 -40.46 52.22
CA LEU A 412 -7.88 -41.47 53.23
C LEU A 412 -8.20 -42.81 52.58
N GLY A 413 -7.54 -43.87 53.02
CA GLY A 413 -7.68 -45.21 52.47
C GLY A 413 -6.74 -45.51 51.31
N GLU A 414 -5.97 -44.55 50.82
CA GLU A 414 -4.96 -44.78 49.78
C GLU A 414 -3.81 -45.65 50.33
N TYR A 415 -3.26 -46.55 49.50
CA TYR A 415 -2.10 -47.36 49.84
C TYR A 415 -0.80 -46.71 49.35
N LYS A 416 -0.26 -45.80 50.17
CA LYS A 416 0.96 -45.03 49.88
C LYS A 416 1.87 -45.00 51.10
N TYR A 417 3.14 -44.64 50.90
CA TYR A 417 4.11 -44.55 51.99
C TYR A 417 4.29 -45.84 52.81
N GLY A 418 4.06 -47.00 52.18
CA GLY A 418 4.24 -48.33 52.79
C GLY A 418 3.03 -48.87 53.56
N GLY A 419 1.97 -48.06 53.75
CA GLY A 419 0.78 -48.40 54.54
C GLY A 419 -0.50 -47.80 53.96
N VAL A 420 -1.59 -47.86 54.74
CA VAL A 420 -2.85 -47.20 54.40
C VAL A 420 -2.93 -45.86 55.10
N ILE A 421 -3.13 -44.77 54.35
CA ILE A 421 -3.37 -43.44 54.89
C ILE A 421 -4.66 -43.46 55.71
N PHE A 422 -4.56 -43.20 57.01
CA PHE A 422 -5.74 -43.18 57.90
C PHE A 422 -5.99 -41.81 58.50
N TRP A 423 -5.04 -40.89 58.36
CA TRP A 423 -5.18 -39.51 58.83
C TRP A 423 -4.31 -38.59 57.96
N ILE A 424 -4.85 -37.42 57.64
CA ILE A 424 -4.18 -36.34 56.92
C ILE A 424 -4.20 -35.13 57.84
N ASP A 425 -3.08 -34.42 57.97
CA ASP A 425 -3.03 -33.20 58.74
C ASP A 425 -3.92 -32.14 58.08
N PRO A 426 -4.99 -31.66 58.75
CA PRO A 426 -5.91 -30.68 58.18
C PRO A 426 -5.27 -29.34 57.79
N THR A 427 -4.03 -29.10 58.21
CA THR A 427 -3.27 -27.88 57.92
C THR A 427 -2.21 -28.06 56.85
N SER A 428 -2.00 -29.29 56.35
CA SER A 428 -0.93 -29.63 55.41
C SER A 428 -1.31 -29.55 53.93
N ASN A 429 -2.58 -29.31 53.60
CA ASN A 429 -3.07 -29.43 52.22
C ASN A 429 -2.70 -30.80 51.60
N ASN A 430 -3.00 -31.86 52.35
CA ASN A 430 -2.75 -33.26 51.96
C ASN A 430 -1.27 -33.66 51.79
N SER A 431 -0.31 -32.83 52.23
CA SER A 431 1.12 -33.15 52.16
C SER A 431 1.66 -33.91 53.37
N GLU A 432 0.96 -33.92 54.51
CA GLU A 432 1.41 -34.60 55.73
C GLU A 432 0.29 -35.45 56.33
N GLY A 433 0.66 -36.55 56.99
CA GLY A 433 -0.30 -37.42 57.66
C GLY A 433 0.30 -38.66 58.28
N LEU A 434 -0.56 -39.64 58.56
CA LEU A 434 -0.19 -40.92 59.16
C LEU A 434 -0.71 -42.09 58.31
N VAL A 435 0.13 -43.12 58.19
CA VAL A 435 -0.24 -44.40 57.57
C VAL A 435 -0.13 -45.53 58.59
N CYS A 436 -0.97 -46.55 58.44
CA CYS A 436 -0.92 -47.77 59.24
C CYS A 436 -0.50 -48.96 58.37
N ASP A 437 0.23 -49.91 58.95
CA ASP A 437 0.58 -51.13 58.24
C ASP A 437 -0.69 -51.93 57.88
N VAL A 438 -0.62 -52.74 56.83
CA VAL A 438 -1.70 -53.63 56.40
C VAL A 438 -1.74 -54.92 57.21
N VAL A 439 -0.69 -55.26 57.97
CA VAL A 439 -0.66 -56.43 58.88
C VAL A 439 -0.41 -56.08 60.35
N ASP A 440 -0.93 -56.91 61.27
CA ASP A 440 -0.55 -56.88 62.69
C ASP A 440 0.86 -57.46 62.86
N GLN A 441 1.79 -56.71 63.47
CA GLN A 441 3.14 -57.21 63.78
C GLN A 441 3.11 -58.28 64.87
N SER A 442 2.05 -58.29 65.71
CA SER A 442 1.84 -59.29 66.75
C SER A 442 0.38 -59.36 67.17
N THR A 443 -0.08 -60.55 67.58
CA THR A 443 -1.39 -60.80 68.21
C THR A 443 -1.26 -61.11 69.70
N GLY A 444 -0.12 -60.80 70.32
CA GLY A 444 0.16 -61.14 71.71
C GLY A 444 1.36 -60.39 72.31
N GLY A 445 1.58 -59.14 71.87
CA GLY A 445 2.64 -58.29 72.38
C GLY A 445 2.33 -57.78 73.78
N THR A 446 3.34 -57.73 74.65
CA THR A 446 3.26 -56.97 75.92
C THR A 446 3.61 -55.51 75.65
N TRP A 447 3.05 -54.56 76.39
CA TRP A 447 3.33 -53.13 76.14
C TRP A 447 4.82 -52.78 76.29
N GLY A 448 5.44 -53.23 77.39
CA GLY A 448 6.83 -52.91 77.75
C GLY A 448 7.11 -53.18 79.23
N CYS A 449 7.88 -52.30 79.89
CA CYS A 449 8.16 -52.43 81.32
C CYS A 449 6.88 -52.33 82.16
N THR A 450 6.69 -53.26 83.10
CA THR A 450 5.41 -53.40 83.82
C THR A 450 5.26 -52.58 85.11
N THR A 451 6.31 -51.89 85.57
CA THR A 451 6.30 -51.15 86.86
C THR A 451 7.08 -49.85 86.81
N VAL A 452 7.31 -49.30 85.62
CA VAL A 452 8.10 -48.08 85.40
C VAL A 452 7.18 -47.02 84.81
N ASP A 453 7.20 -45.83 85.40
CA ASP A 453 6.59 -44.64 84.83
C ASP A 453 7.56 -44.01 83.81
N ILE A 454 7.17 -43.95 82.54
CA ILE A 454 8.03 -43.52 81.44
C ILE A 454 7.67 -42.08 81.10
N THR A 455 8.45 -41.12 81.60
CA THR A 455 8.30 -39.70 81.27
C THR A 455 8.42 -39.50 79.76
N GLY A 456 7.41 -38.87 79.14
CA GLY A 456 7.36 -38.62 77.70
C GLY A 456 6.48 -39.61 76.93
N ALA A 457 5.99 -40.68 77.58
CA ALA A 457 5.07 -41.65 76.97
C ALA A 457 3.59 -41.41 77.34
N GLN A 458 3.24 -40.30 77.99
CA GLN A 458 1.86 -40.00 78.42
C GLN A 458 1.00 -39.29 77.36
N GLY A 459 1.59 -38.90 76.22
CA GLY A 459 0.87 -38.17 75.17
C GLY A 459 -0.25 -39.03 74.59
N ILE A 460 -1.45 -38.46 74.44
CA ILE A 460 -2.63 -39.18 73.92
C ILE A 460 -3.07 -38.69 72.55
N ALA A 461 -2.73 -37.45 72.18
CA ALA A 461 -3.21 -36.80 70.97
C ALA A 461 -2.62 -37.42 69.69
N ILE A 462 -3.27 -37.14 68.55
CA ILE A 462 -2.71 -37.43 67.22
C ILE A 462 -1.35 -36.74 67.07
N GLY A 463 -0.35 -37.47 66.57
CA GLY A 463 1.05 -37.03 66.46
C GLY A 463 1.91 -37.34 67.69
N SER A 464 1.34 -37.88 68.77
CA SER A 464 2.12 -38.23 69.98
C SER A 464 2.78 -39.61 69.89
N GLY A 465 2.36 -40.47 68.96
CA GLY A 465 2.76 -41.88 68.92
C GLY A 465 4.25 -42.10 68.81
N GLU A 466 4.91 -41.35 67.93
CA GLU A 466 6.35 -41.42 67.68
C GLU A 466 7.15 -41.03 68.93
N ALA A 467 6.87 -39.86 69.50
CA ALA A 467 7.55 -39.36 70.69
C ALA A 467 7.35 -40.28 71.91
N ASN A 468 6.15 -40.83 72.08
CA ASN A 468 5.87 -41.80 73.13
C ASN A 468 6.70 -43.08 72.93
N THR A 469 6.70 -43.62 71.71
CA THR A 469 7.44 -44.84 71.38
C THR A 469 8.94 -44.64 71.61
N ALA A 470 9.50 -43.52 71.16
CA ALA A 470 10.89 -43.15 71.42
C ALA A 470 11.20 -43.06 72.92
N ALA A 471 10.31 -42.49 73.74
CA ALA A 471 10.47 -42.43 75.20
C ALA A 471 10.46 -43.83 75.84
N ILE A 472 9.61 -44.74 75.36
CA ILE A 472 9.56 -46.13 75.82
C ILE A 472 10.89 -46.84 75.54
N LEU A 473 11.41 -46.71 74.32
CA LEU A 473 12.69 -47.32 73.94
C LEU A 473 13.86 -46.74 74.74
N ALA A 474 13.90 -45.41 74.90
CA ALA A 474 14.94 -44.70 75.66
C ALA A 474 14.96 -45.09 77.15
N SER A 475 13.82 -45.52 77.70
CA SER A 475 13.73 -46.00 79.09
C SER A 475 14.28 -47.42 79.31
N GLY A 476 14.72 -48.10 78.24
CA GLY A 476 15.30 -49.44 78.30
C GLY A 476 14.26 -50.57 78.34
N CYS A 477 13.01 -50.29 77.95
CA CYS A 477 11.92 -51.27 77.89
C CYS A 477 11.92 -52.12 76.61
N THR A 478 13.11 -52.54 76.16
CA THR A 478 13.38 -53.14 74.86
C THR A 478 13.43 -54.68 74.91
N VAL A 479 12.46 -55.30 75.59
CA VAL A 479 12.31 -56.76 75.46
C VAL A 479 11.84 -57.07 74.04
N SER A 480 12.47 -58.03 73.36
CA SER A 480 12.24 -58.31 71.93
C SER A 480 10.79 -58.70 71.57
N SER A 481 9.91 -58.87 72.57
CA SER A 481 8.49 -59.16 72.42
C SER A 481 7.58 -58.01 72.89
N SER A 482 8.13 -56.81 73.18
CA SER A 482 7.30 -55.66 73.53
C SER A 482 6.72 -54.98 72.29
N ALA A 483 5.56 -54.36 72.44
CA ALA A 483 4.86 -53.66 71.37
C ALA A 483 5.73 -52.56 70.76
N ALA A 484 6.34 -51.71 71.61
CA ALA A 484 7.21 -50.61 71.17
C ALA A 484 8.48 -51.10 70.45
N GLU A 485 9.12 -52.18 70.92
CA GLU A 485 10.32 -52.73 70.27
C GLU A 485 9.98 -53.39 68.93
N MET A 486 8.85 -54.10 68.84
CA MET A 486 8.44 -54.78 67.60
C MET A 486 8.18 -53.80 66.46
N VAL A 487 7.53 -52.67 66.74
CA VAL A 487 7.29 -51.64 65.71
C VAL A 487 8.55 -50.85 65.40
N ALA A 488 9.35 -50.48 66.40
CA ALA A 488 10.56 -49.68 66.17
C ALA A 488 11.73 -50.44 65.52
N SER A 489 11.66 -51.77 65.48
CA SER A 489 12.61 -52.62 64.75
C SER A 489 12.05 -53.13 63.42
N LEU A 490 10.84 -52.70 63.04
CA LEU A 490 10.20 -53.09 61.79
C LEU A 490 10.87 -52.38 60.63
N ASP A 491 11.41 -53.15 59.69
CA ASP A 491 11.77 -52.71 58.35
C ASP A 491 10.79 -53.37 57.38
N TYR A 492 9.82 -52.59 56.91
CA TYR A 492 8.75 -53.06 56.03
C TYR A 492 8.54 -52.09 54.88
N ASN A 493 8.48 -52.63 53.67
CA ASN A 493 8.36 -51.86 52.41
C ASN A 493 9.41 -50.76 52.23
N GLY A 494 10.60 -50.91 52.84
CA GLY A 494 11.69 -49.93 52.77
C GLY A 494 11.57 -48.77 53.76
N PHE A 495 10.68 -48.88 54.75
CA PHE A 495 10.50 -47.91 55.84
C PHE A 495 10.89 -48.54 57.17
N ASP A 496 11.72 -47.84 57.95
CA ASP A 496 12.28 -48.25 59.25
C ASP A 496 11.94 -47.28 60.40
N ASP A 497 10.99 -46.37 60.17
CA ASP A 497 10.54 -45.29 61.04
C ASP A 497 9.16 -45.56 61.67
N TRP A 498 8.78 -46.83 61.81
CA TRP A 498 7.51 -47.26 62.38
C TRP A 498 7.44 -47.09 63.90
N PHE A 499 6.27 -46.70 64.41
CA PHE A 499 6.03 -46.50 65.84
C PHE A 499 4.66 -47.05 66.29
N LEU A 500 4.46 -47.09 67.60
CA LEU A 500 3.21 -47.57 68.20
C LEU A 500 2.24 -46.38 68.29
N PRO A 501 0.99 -46.49 67.79
CA PRO A 501 0.09 -45.37 67.72
C PRO A 501 -0.29 -44.85 69.11
N SER A 502 -0.43 -43.53 69.26
CA SER A 502 -1.06 -42.93 70.44
C SER A 502 -2.52 -43.34 70.55
N ARG A 503 -3.15 -43.05 71.70
CA ARG A 503 -4.54 -43.47 71.93
C ARG A 503 -5.47 -42.83 70.91
N ASP A 504 -5.30 -41.54 70.64
CA ASP A 504 -6.17 -40.83 69.71
C ASP A 504 -5.85 -41.19 68.24
N GLU A 505 -4.61 -41.62 67.92
CA GLU A 505 -4.28 -42.22 66.60
C GLU A 505 -5.02 -43.54 66.38
N LEU A 506 -5.09 -44.41 67.41
CA LEU A 506 -5.93 -45.61 67.36
C LEU A 506 -7.42 -45.29 67.25
N ASN A 507 -7.89 -44.21 67.86
CA ASN A 507 -9.28 -43.78 67.69
C ASN A 507 -9.55 -43.31 66.26
N GLU A 508 -8.62 -42.58 65.65
CA GLU A 508 -8.71 -42.12 64.26
C GLU A 508 -8.68 -43.29 63.27
N MET A 509 -7.80 -44.27 63.49
CA MET A 509 -7.80 -45.52 62.73
C MET A 509 -9.16 -46.24 62.83
N PHE A 510 -9.84 -46.18 63.98
CA PHE A 510 -11.18 -46.76 64.11
C PHE A 510 -12.24 -45.99 63.31
N LEU A 511 -12.20 -44.66 63.32
CA LEU A 511 -13.13 -43.84 62.52
C LEU A 511 -13.03 -44.19 61.03
N ASN A 512 -11.83 -44.53 60.58
CA ASN A 512 -11.51 -44.93 59.21
C ASN A 512 -11.41 -46.46 59.02
N VAL A 513 -11.86 -47.28 59.98
CA VAL A 513 -11.62 -48.73 59.97
C VAL A 513 -12.19 -49.44 58.74
N GLY A 514 -13.31 -48.96 58.21
CA GLY A 514 -13.94 -49.51 57.02
C GLY A 514 -13.05 -49.38 55.78
N ILE A 515 -12.53 -48.18 55.54
CA ILE A 515 -11.63 -47.90 54.41
C ILE A 515 -10.26 -48.54 54.62
N ILE A 516 -9.72 -48.50 55.84
CA ILE A 516 -8.45 -49.17 56.17
C ILE A 516 -8.55 -50.66 55.92
N ASN A 517 -9.60 -51.32 56.41
CA ASN A 517 -9.77 -52.77 56.21
C ASN A 517 -9.93 -53.12 54.72
N ALA A 518 -10.70 -52.34 53.97
CA ALA A 518 -10.87 -52.57 52.53
C ALA A 518 -9.51 -52.52 51.80
N THR A 519 -8.73 -51.47 52.02
CA THR A 519 -7.41 -51.30 51.41
C THR A 519 -6.39 -52.31 51.92
N ALA A 520 -6.36 -52.59 53.23
CA ALA A 520 -5.46 -53.57 53.81
C ALA A 520 -5.71 -54.96 53.22
N ILE A 521 -6.97 -55.40 53.09
CA ILE A 521 -7.31 -56.69 52.46
C ILE A 521 -6.92 -56.71 50.98
N ALA A 522 -7.18 -55.62 50.24
CA ALA A 522 -6.77 -55.51 48.84
C ALA A 522 -5.24 -55.64 48.66
N ASN A 523 -4.47 -55.21 49.67
CA ASN A 523 -3.02 -55.27 49.70
C ASN A 523 -2.46 -56.46 50.52
N GLY A 524 -3.26 -57.52 50.72
CA GLY A 524 -2.80 -58.79 51.32
C GLY A 524 -2.67 -58.81 52.85
N GLY A 525 -3.23 -57.80 53.52
CA GLY A 525 -3.20 -57.60 54.95
C GLY A 525 -4.35 -58.23 55.75
N THR A 526 -4.58 -57.71 56.95
CA THR A 526 -5.57 -58.19 57.92
C THR A 526 -6.42 -57.06 58.51
N ASN A 527 -7.70 -57.35 58.73
CA ASN A 527 -8.65 -56.41 59.34
C ASN A 527 -8.24 -55.99 60.76
N LEU A 528 -8.55 -54.75 61.12
CA LEU A 528 -8.55 -54.21 62.47
C LEU A 528 -9.87 -54.57 63.17
N ASN A 529 -9.84 -55.55 64.07
CA ASN A 529 -11.05 -56.06 64.76
C ASN A 529 -10.76 -56.62 66.17
N SER A 530 -9.66 -56.17 66.77
CA SER A 530 -9.12 -56.68 68.03
C SER A 530 -8.77 -55.53 68.98
N ALA A 531 -8.17 -55.87 70.13
CA ALA A 531 -7.62 -54.89 71.05
C ALA A 531 -6.17 -54.56 70.70
N TYR A 532 -5.86 -53.27 70.58
CA TYR A 532 -4.56 -52.76 70.17
C TYR A 532 -3.89 -51.97 71.27
N TRP A 533 -2.60 -52.21 71.46
CA TRP A 533 -1.79 -51.38 72.35
C TRP A 533 -1.61 -49.98 71.78
N SER A 534 -1.86 -48.97 72.61
CA SER A 534 -1.42 -47.60 72.36
C SER A 534 -0.01 -47.38 72.92
N SER A 535 0.79 -46.46 72.37
CA SER A 535 1.99 -45.92 73.02
C SER A 535 1.71 -45.03 74.23
N SER A 536 0.45 -44.62 74.43
CA SER A 536 0.04 -43.76 75.54
C SER A 536 -0.01 -44.52 76.86
N GLN A 537 0.85 -44.12 77.80
CA GLN A 537 0.89 -44.64 79.14
C GLN A 537 -0.20 -44.01 80.03
N SER A 538 -0.90 -44.83 80.83
CA SER A 538 -1.87 -44.35 81.83
C SER A 538 -1.23 -44.22 83.22
N SER A 539 -0.40 -45.20 83.61
CA SER A 539 0.31 -45.20 84.90
C SER A 539 1.62 -45.99 84.82
N ALA A 540 2.36 -46.08 85.93
CA ALA A 540 3.57 -46.91 86.00
C ALA A 540 3.32 -48.39 85.65
N THR A 541 2.09 -48.88 85.87
CA THR A 541 1.70 -50.28 85.68
C THR A 541 0.74 -50.51 84.51
N GLU A 542 0.12 -49.46 83.98
CA GLU A 542 -0.93 -49.55 82.96
C GLU A 542 -0.66 -48.66 81.75
N ALA A 543 -1.10 -49.12 80.58
CA ALA A 543 -1.09 -48.36 79.33
C ALA A 543 -2.47 -48.41 78.68
N TRP A 544 -2.76 -47.45 77.81
CA TRP A 544 -4.02 -47.41 77.09
C TRP A 544 -4.07 -48.51 76.03
N GLU A 545 -5.23 -49.15 75.92
CA GLU A 545 -5.63 -49.96 74.79
C GLU A 545 -6.88 -49.39 74.14
N VAL A 546 -7.10 -49.74 72.88
CA VAL A 546 -8.36 -49.50 72.19
C VAL A 546 -8.86 -50.83 71.61
N LEU A 547 -10.02 -51.29 72.09
CA LEU A 547 -10.70 -52.49 71.61
C LEU A 547 -11.68 -52.13 70.51
N TYR A 548 -11.50 -52.73 69.33
CA TYR A 548 -12.36 -52.53 68.17
C TYR A 548 -13.42 -53.63 68.17
N VAL A 549 -14.70 -53.27 68.31
CA VAL A 549 -15.81 -54.22 68.28
C VAL A 549 -16.65 -53.97 67.03
N ASP A 550 -16.63 -54.95 66.12
CA ASP A 550 -17.32 -54.88 64.83
C ASP A 550 -18.82 -54.58 65.02
N GLY A 551 -19.32 -53.59 64.27
CA GLY A 551 -20.69 -53.12 64.33
C GLY A 551 -21.13 -52.45 65.65
N VAL A 552 -20.21 -52.22 66.60
CA VAL A 552 -20.54 -51.64 67.92
C VAL A 552 -19.81 -50.34 68.20
N GLY A 553 -18.48 -50.28 68.05
CA GLY A 553 -17.69 -49.10 68.44
C GLY A 553 -16.30 -49.45 68.97
N ILE A 554 -15.68 -48.46 69.62
CA ILE A 554 -14.46 -48.65 70.41
C ILE A 554 -14.74 -48.65 71.91
N TYR A 555 -13.89 -49.38 72.64
CA TYR A 555 -13.77 -49.25 74.09
C TYR A 555 -12.33 -48.96 74.45
N GLU A 556 -12.13 -47.91 75.26
CA GLU A 556 -10.82 -47.48 75.73
C GLU A 556 -10.61 -47.95 77.17
N PHE A 557 -9.54 -48.68 77.42
CA PHE A 557 -9.21 -49.15 78.76
C PHE A 557 -7.73 -48.90 79.09
N ALA A 558 -7.44 -48.72 80.37
CA ALA A 558 -6.09 -48.84 80.87
C ALA A 558 -5.88 -50.29 81.31
N LEU A 559 -4.99 -51.02 80.64
CA LEU A 559 -4.66 -52.39 80.98
C LEU A 559 -3.24 -52.50 81.52
N GLY A 560 -3.03 -53.49 82.38
CA GLY A 560 -1.70 -53.82 82.88
C GLY A 560 -0.73 -54.06 81.73
N LYS A 561 0.42 -53.39 81.74
CA LYS A 561 1.43 -53.40 80.66
C LYS A 561 1.98 -54.80 80.31
N GLY A 562 1.75 -55.80 81.16
CA GLY A 562 2.10 -57.20 80.94
C GLY A 562 1.03 -58.03 80.21
N SER A 563 -0.13 -57.45 79.88
CA SER A 563 -1.17 -58.09 79.09
C SER A 563 -0.74 -58.30 77.64
N TRP A 564 -1.36 -59.26 76.95
CA TRP A 564 -1.08 -59.60 75.56
C TRP A 564 -2.16 -59.02 74.67
N LEU A 565 -1.80 -58.05 73.82
CA LEU A 565 -2.70 -57.42 72.85
C LEU A 565 -2.08 -57.41 71.46
N ASN A 566 -2.87 -57.00 70.47
CA ASN A 566 -2.39 -56.84 69.11
C ASN A 566 -1.55 -55.57 68.98
N VAL A 567 -0.67 -55.57 67.98
CA VAL A 567 0.22 -54.47 67.67
C VAL A 567 0.08 -54.17 66.19
N ARG A 568 -0.32 -52.93 65.88
CA ARG A 568 -0.37 -52.39 64.53
C ARG A 568 0.53 -51.18 64.45
N ALA A 569 1.56 -51.26 63.62
CA ALA A 569 2.49 -50.18 63.39
C ALA A 569 1.84 -49.03 62.61
N VAL A 570 2.24 -47.81 62.97
CA VAL A 570 1.94 -46.59 62.21
C VAL A 570 3.23 -45.83 61.93
N ARG A 571 3.22 -44.99 60.90
CA ARG A 571 4.31 -44.05 60.61
C ARG A 571 3.75 -42.74 60.07
N SER A 572 4.52 -41.68 60.16
CA SER A 572 4.20 -40.40 59.52
C SER A 572 4.69 -40.36 58.09
N PHE A 573 4.05 -39.52 57.26
CA PHE A 573 4.54 -39.17 55.94
C PHE A 573 4.56 -37.65 55.76
N THR A 574 5.46 -37.21 54.88
CA THR A 574 5.54 -35.85 54.36
C THR A 574 5.90 -35.94 52.89
N ASP A 575 5.08 -35.36 52.03
CA ASP A 575 5.34 -35.18 50.61
C ASP A 575 5.98 -33.80 50.40
N PHE A 576 7.05 -33.70 49.61
CA PHE A 576 7.90 -32.50 49.49
C PHE A 576 7.79 -31.77 48.16
#